data_AF-A0A348V3S0-F1
#
_entry.id   AF-A0A348V3S0-F1
#
_cell.length_a   1.000
_cell.length_b   1.000
_cell.length_c   1.000
_cell.angle_alpha   90.00
_cell.angle_beta   90.00
_cell.angle_gamma   90.00
#
_symmetry.space_group_name_H-M   'P 1'
#
loop_
_entity.id
_entity.type
_entity.pdbx_description
1 polymer ?
#
loop_
_entity_poly.entity_id
_entity_poly.type
_entity_poly.pdbx_seq_one_letter_code
_entity_poly.pdbx_strand_id
1 'polypeptide(L)'
;MNRVKRGWPLFLAFLAVVFLLVVALEPQSREIELIVRGDDMGMTQAANEAFELAFRQGILTAGGLIVPAPWFEDAARRCRENPQWSVGVHLCVNAEWKDYRWRPVLPYNLVPSLVDRDGYFSPTAAAFLNNGPKVEEVEKELRAQVERALARGLKPDYLDTHMD
;
A
#
# COMPACT_ATOMS: atom_id res chain seq x y z
N MET A 1 -51.01 -42.84 38.01
CA MET A 1 -50.02 -43.63 37.25
C MET A 1 -49.37 -42.73 36.20
N ASN A 2 -48.12 -42.35 36.45
CA ASN A 2 -47.30 -41.43 35.65
C ASN A 2 -46.60 -42.16 34.49
N ARG A 3 -46.80 -41.72 33.24
CA ARG A 3 -45.94 -42.04 32.10
C ARG A 3 -45.91 -40.90 31.08
N VAL A 4 -45.22 -39.80 31.37
CA VAL A 4 -44.87 -38.79 30.35
C VAL A 4 -43.51 -38.14 30.67
N LYS A 5 -42.41 -38.90 30.62
CA LYS A 5 -41.04 -38.32 30.70
C LYS A 5 -40.01 -39.00 29.80
N ARG A 6 -40.42 -39.87 28.86
CA ARG A 6 -39.50 -40.77 28.13
C ARG A 6 -38.96 -40.23 26.79
N GLY A 7 -39.44 -39.09 26.29
CA GLY A 7 -39.09 -38.58 24.95
C GLY A 7 -38.15 -37.36 24.92
N TRP A 8 -38.01 -36.64 26.03
CA TRP A 8 -37.23 -35.39 26.09
C TRP A 8 -35.73 -35.52 25.79
N PRO A 9 -34.99 -36.52 26.30
CA PRO A 9 -33.56 -36.62 26.01
C PRO A 9 -33.29 -36.98 24.54
N LEU A 10 -34.17 -37.76 23.91
CA LEU A 10 -34.07 -38.09 22.48
C LEU A 10 -34.42 -36.89 21.60
N PHE A 11 -35.40 -36.07 22.01
CA PHE A 11 -35.75 -34.84 21.31
C PHE A 11 -34.63 -33.78 21.39
N LEU A 12 -34.00 -33.61 22.55
CA LEU A 12 -32.86 -32.71 22.72
C LEU A 12 -31.63 -33.20 21.95
N ALA A 13 -31.35 -34.51 21.95
CA ALA A 13 -30.28 -35.09 21.14
C ALA A 13 -30.54 -34.91 19.64
N PHE A 14 -31.77 -35.09 19.19
CA PHE A 14 -32.16 -34.82 17.80
C PHE A 14 -31.97 -33.35 17.43
N LEU A 15 -32.40 -32.41 18.29
CA LEU A 15 -32.17 -30.98 18.07
C LEU A 15 -30.68 -30.62 18.02
N ALA A 16 -29.86 -31.21 18.89
CA ALA A 16 -28.41 -30.99 18.89
C ALA A 16 -27.75 -31.52 17.61
N VAL A 17 -28.17 -32.69 17.11
CA VAL A 17 -27.67 -33.26 15.85
C VAL A 17 -28.10 -32.42 14.66
N VAL A 18 -29.36 -31.96 14.63
CA VAL A 18 -29.86 -31.05 13.57
C VAL A 18 -29.08 -29.74 13.60
N PHE A 19 -28.82 -29.16 14.78
CA PHE A 19 -28.03 -27.93 14.92
C PHE A 19 -26.59 -28.12 14.42
N LEU A 20 -25.92 -29.21 14.82
CA LEU A 20 -24.57 -29.53 14.34
C LEU A 20 -24.52 -29.76 12.84
N LEU A 21 -25.55 -30.41 12.27
CA LEU A 21 -25.69 -30.57 10.83
C LEU A 21 -25.91 -29.23 10.12
N VAL A 22 -26.72 -28.32 10.66
CA VAL A 22 -26.92 -26.98 10.10
C VAL A 22 -25.61 -26.19 10.08
N VAL A 23 -24.85 -26.19 11.19
CA VAL A 23 -23.54 -25.52 11.26
C VAL A 23 -22.52 -26.16 10.30
N ALA A 24 -22.51 -27.49 10.19
CA ALA A 24 -21.60 -28.20 9.28
C ALA A 24 -21.98 -28.04 7.79
N LEU A 25 -23.25 -27.75 7.50
CA LEU A 25 -23.78 -27.52 6.16
C LEU A 25 -23.82 -26.04 5.79
N GLU A 26 -23.46 -25.11 6.69
CA GLU A 26 -23.24 -23.72 6.32
C GLU A 26 -22.10 -23.68 5.30
N PRO A 27 -22.37 -23.23 4.06
CA PRO A 27 -21.31 -23.08 3.09
C PRO A 27 -20.32 -22.07 3.64
N GLN A 28 -19.06 -22.49 3.82
CA GLN A 28 -17.96 -21.55 3.97
C GLN A 28 -17.78 -20.80 2.65
N SER A 29 -18.63 -19.81 2.39
CA SER A 29 -18.32 -18.79 1.41
C SER A 29 -17.10 -18.06 1.94
N ARG A 30 -15.91 -18.40 1.43
CA ARG A 30 -14.77 -17.51 1.60
C ARG A 30 -15.09 -16.26 0.80
N GLU A 31 -15.39 -15.18 1.50
CA GLU A 31 -15.48 -13.87 0.86
C GLU A 31 -14.17 -13.61 0.13
N ILE A 32 -14.27 -13.14 -1.11
CA ILE A 32 -13.08 -12.73 -1.87
C ILE A 32 -12.72 -11.33 -1.39
N GLU A 33 -11.62 -11.24 -0.64
CA GLU A 33 -11.01 -9.96 -0.30
C GLU A 33 -10.10 -9.52 -1.46
N LEU A 34 -10.36 -8.33 -2.01
CA LEU A 34 -9.59 -7.76 -3.11
C LEU A 34 -9.05 -6.39 -2.69
N ILE A 35 -7.74 -6.23 -2.80
CA ILE A 35 -7.07 -4.93 -2.70
C ILE A 35 -6.86 -4.40 -4.12
N VAL A 36 -7.49 -3.28 -4.45
CA VAL A 36 -7.25 -2.55 -5.69
C VAL A 36 -6.34 -1.37 -5.36
N ARG A 37 -5.06 -1.52 -5.72
CA ARG A 37 -4.02 -0.54 -5.46
C ARG A 37 -3.81 0.34 -6.69
N GLY A 38 -3.72 1.65 -6.48
CA GLY A 38 -3.21 2.61 -7.46
C GLY A 38 -1.75 2.94 -7.16
N ASP A 39 -0.94 3.06 -8.22
CA ASP A 39 0.48 3.41 -8.10
C ASP A 39 0.72 4.88 -8.45
N ASP A 40 1.84 5.40 -7.95
CA ASP A 40 2.39 6.70 -8.30
C ASP A 40 1.61 7.94 -7.83
N MET A 41 0.92 7.83 -6.69
CA MET A 41 0.40 9.02 -6.00
C MET A 41 1.57 9.94 -5.63
N GLY A 42 1.41 11.25 -5.81
CA GLY A 42 2.48 12.23 -5.63
C GLY A 42 3.35 12.47 -6.87
N MET A 43 3.20 11.67 -7.93
CA MET A 43 3.96 11.88 -9.16
C MET A 43 3.61 13.22 -9.82
N THR A 44 2.32 13.48 -10.07
CA THR A 44 1.83 14.71 -10.70
C THR A 44 0.58 15.23 -9.99
N GLN A 45 0.23 16.50 -10.18
CA GLN A 45 -1.06 17.03 -9.70
C GLN A 45 -2.24 16.22 -10.26
N ALA A 46 -2.21 15.94 -11.57
CA ALA A 46 -3.27 15.19 -12.24
C ALA A 46 -3.42 13.78 -11.66
N ALA A 47 -2.31 13.10 -11.34
CA ALA A 47 -2.34 11.82 -10.63
C ALA A 47 -3.02 11.97 -9.27
N ASN A 48 -2.65 12.95 -8.45
CA ASN A 48 -3.26 13.18 -7.14
C ASN A 48 -4.78 13.43 -7.23
N GLU A 49 -5.22 14.20 -8.22
CA GLU A 49 -6.66 14.43 -8.48
C GLU A 49 -7.38 13.16 -8.91
N ALA A 50 -6.75 12.34 -9.76
CA ALA A 50 -7.28 11.04 -10.15
C ALA A 50 -7.38 10.07 -8.97
N PHE A 51 -6.40 10.05 -8.07
CA PHE A 51 -6.46 9.26 -6.83
C PHE A 51 -7.63 9.70 -5.96
N GLU A 52 -7.82 11.00 -5.74
CA GLU A 52 -8.95 11.48 -4.95
C GLU A 52 -10.30 11.08 -5.58
N LEU A 53 -10.44 11.22 -6.89
CA LEU A 53 -11.63 10.77 -7.59
C LEU A 53 -11.83 9.26 -7.45
N ALA A 54 -10.78 8.46 -7.62
CA ALA A 54 -10.84 7.00 -7.60
C ALA A 54 -11.06 6.43 -6.20
N PHE A 55 -10.56 7.07 -5.14
CA PHE A 55 -10.90 6.71 -3.76
C PHE A 55 -12.33 7.09 -3.39
N ARG A 56 -12.85 8.22 -3.88
CA ARG A 56 -14.20 8.70 -3.53
C ARG A 56 -15.31 8.05 -4.34
N GLN A 57 -15.04 7.75 -5.61
CA GLN A 57 -16.06 7.37 -6.59
C GLN A 57 -15.68 6.13 -7.41
N GLY A 58 -14.43 5.66 -7.29
CA GLY A 58 -13.93 4.49 -7.99
C GLY A 58 -13.83 3.26 -7.11
N ILE A 59 -12.95 2.34 -7.52
CA ILE A 59 -12.74 1.04 -6.87
C ILE A 59 -11.44 0.97 -6.06
N LEU A 60 -10.66 2.06 -5.97
CA LEU A 60 -9.40 2.03 -5.24
C LEU A 60 -9.65 1.77 -3.77
N THR A 61 -8.94 0.76 -3.25
CA THR A 61 -8.91 0.45 -1.83
C THR A 61 -7.61 0.91 -1.19
N ALA A 62 -6.54 1.08 -1.98
CA ALA A 62 -5.22 1.49 -1.52
C ALA A 62 -4.46 2.36 -2.56
N GLY A 63 -3.50 3.15 -2.12
CA GLY A 63 -2.67 4.00 -3.00
C GLY A 63 -1.22 4.15 -2.53
N GLY A 64 -0.26 3.96 -3.44
CA GLY A 64 1.17 4.05 -3.16
C GLY A 64 1.73 5.44 -3.47
N LEU A 65 2.37 6.09 -2.50
CA LEU A 65 2.96 7.42 -2.68
C LEU A 65 4.45 7.35 -3.04
N ILE A 66 4.84 7.97 -4.15
CA ILE A 66 6.26 8.22 -4.46
C ILE A 66 6.70 9.47 -3.69
N VAL A 67 7.38 9.26 -2.56
CA VAL A 67 7.84 10.33 -1.67
C VAL A 67 8.81 11.34 -2.31
N PRO A 68 9.78 10.95 -3.16
CA PRO A 68 10.67 11.92 -3.79
C PRO A 68 9.97 12.74 -4.90
N ALA A 69 8.78 12.36 -5.35
CA ALA A 69 8.15 12.98 -6.51
C ALA A 69 7.66 14.42 -6.25
N PRO A 70 7.59 15.27 -7.30
CA PRO A 70 7.36 16.70 -7.12
C PRO A 70 6.01 17.09 -6.47
N TRP A 71 4.98 16.25 -6.57
CA TRP A 71 3.65 16.51 -6.00
C TRP A 71 3.36 15.71 -4.73
N PHE A 72 4.39 15.14 -4.10
CA PHE A 72 4.26 14.41 -2.83
C PHE A 72 3.61 15.26 -1.72
N GLU A 73 3.95 16.54 -1.60
CA GLU A 73 3.40 17.39 -0.53
C GLU A 73 1.87 17.57 -0.65
N ASP A 74 1.38 17.69 -1.88
CA ASP A 74 -0.05 17.72 -2.17
C ASP A 74 -0.71 16.38 -1.86
N ALA A 75 -0.09 15.27 -2.29
CA ALA A 75 -0.57 13.93 -1.99
C ALA A 75 -0.66 13.69 -0.47
N ALA A 76 0.40 14.02 0.26
CA ALA A 76 0.45 13.84 1.71
C ALA A 76 -0.63 14.67 2.42
N ARG A 77 -0.90 15.89 1.95
CA ARG A 77 -2.00 16.72 2.46
C ARG A 77 -3.36 16.05 2.24
N ARG A 78 -3.65 15.56 1.03
CA ARG A 78 -4.90 14.85 0.72
C ARG A 78 -5.09 13.60 1.58
N CYS A 79 -4.04 12.82 1.80
CA CYS A 79 -4.09 11.66 2.68
C CYS A 79 -4.40 12.04 4.14
N ARG A 80 -3.82 13.13 4.66
CA ARG A 80 -4.15 13.63 6.00
C ARG A 80 -5.60 14.12 6.12
N GLU A 81 -6.12 14.72 5.06
CA GLU A 81 -7.52 15.17 4.99
C GLU A 81 -8.51 13.99 4.87
N ASN A 82 -8.03 12.80 4.50
CA ASN A 82 -8.82 11.57 4.31
C ASN A 82 -8.17 10.37 5.04
N PRO A 83 -8.13 10.37 6.39
CA PRO A 83 -7.41 9.36 7.17
C PRO A 83 -7.96 7.93 7.05
N GLN A 84 -9.12 7.75 6.40
CA GLN A 84 -9.69 6.44 6.09
C GLN A 84 -9.11 5.78 4.84
N TRP A 85 -8.36 6.51 4.01
CA TRP A 85 -7.70 5.92 2.83
C TRP A 85 -6.52 5.07 3.27
N SER A 86 -6.46 3.82 2.77
CA SER A 86 -5.26 3.02 2.95
C SER A 86 -4.18 3.51 2.00
N VAL A 87 -3.00 3.81 2.52
CA VAL A 87 -1.89 4.36 1.73
C VAL A 87 -0.56 3.73 2.10
N GLY A 88 0.30 3.56 1.11
CA GLY A 88 1.65 3.01 1.29
C GLY A 88 2.74 3.98 0.87
N VAL A 89 3.99 3.65 1.20
CA VAL A 89 5.17 4.30 0.61
C VAL A 89 5.62 3.46 -0.57
N HIS A 90 5.53 4.05 -1.76
CA HIS A 90 6.02 3.50 -3.02
C HIS A 90 7.50 3.81 -3.16
N LEU A 91 8.32 2.91 -2.62
CA LEU A 91 9.76 3.06 -2.50
C LEU A 91 10.39 3.18 -3.88
N CYS A 92 11.19 4.22 -4.09
CA CYS A 92 11.61 4.62 -5.42
C CYS A 92 13.12 4.89 -5.49
N VAL A 93 13.80 4.31 -6.48
CA VAL A 93 15.25 4.51 -6.74
C VAL A 93 15.55 4.87 -8.20
N ASN A 94 14.51 5.20 -8.97
CA ASN A 94 14.55 5.51 -10.39
C ASN A 94 13.65 6.72 -10.71
N ALA A 95 13.89 7.40 -11.84
CA ALA A 95 13.08 8.51 -12.34
C ALA A 95 13.06 8.49 -13.88
N GLU A 96 12.04 7.84 -14.44
CA GLU A 96 11.98 7.39 -15.84
C GLU A 96 11.68 8.46 -16.88
N TRP A 97 11.01 9.54 -16.48
CA TRP A 97 10.58 10.57 -17.42
C TRP A 97 11.72 11.51 -17.76
N LYS A 98 12.04 11.67 -19.04
CA LYS A 98 13.17 12.48 -19.51
C LYS A 98 13.21 13.90 -18.92
N ASP A 99 12.09 14.61 -19.00
CA ASP A 99 11.99 16.04 -18.62
C ASP A 99 11.21 16.25 -17.31
N TYR A 100 10.91 15.16 -16.58
CA TYR A 100 10.13 15.18 -15.34
C TYR A 100 10.69 14.19 -14.31
N ARG A 101 11.83 14.57 -13.71
CA ARG A 101 12.61 13.68 -12.84
C ARG A 101 12.59 14.17 -11.41
N TRP A 102 12.74 13.24 -10.49
CA TRP A 102 12.93 13.54 -9.07
C TRP A 102 14.31 13.12 -8.59
N ARG A 103 14.75 13.83 -7.55
CA ARG A 103 16.00 13.56 -6.82
C ARG A 103 15.70 12.71 -5.59
N PRO A 104 16.71 12.09 -4.96
CA PRO A 104 16.53 11.42 -3.68
C PRO A 104 15.96 12.37 -2.62
N VAL A 105 15.35 11.78 -1.61
CA VAL A 105 14.92 12.47 -0.39
C VAL A 105 16.12 13.02 0.36
N LEU A 106 17.19 12.22 0.45
CA LEU A 106 18.47 12.65 1.01
C LEU A 106 19.19 13.63 0.07
N PRO A 107 20.03 14.52 0.61
CA PRO A 107 21.01 15.24 -0.18
C PRO A 107 21.82 14.25 -1.03
N TYR A 108 21.86 14.47 -2.35
CA TYR A 108 22.42 13.52 -3.30
C TYR A 108 23.91 13.21 -3.07
N ASN A 109 24.64 14.08 -2.37
CA ASN A 109 26.03 13.85 -1.95
C ASN A 109 26.17 12.81 -0.82
N LEU A 110 25.09 12.44 -0.13
CA LEU A 110 25.06 11.36 0.85
C LEU A 110 24.76 9.99 0.22
N VAL A 111 24.23 10.00 -1.00
CA VAL A 111 23.86 8.81 -1.79
C VAL A 111 24.37 8.89 -3.23
N PRO A 112 25.66 9.21 -3.46
CA PRO A 112 26.19 9.50 -4.79
C PRO A 112 26.13 8.31 -5.77
N SER A 113 26.00 7.07 -5.28
CA SER A 113 25.83 5.89 -6.14
C SER A 113 24.43 5.73 -6.71
N LEU A 114 23.43 6.49 -6.21
CA LEU A 114 22.03 6.38 -6.64
C LEU A 114 21.65 7.42 -7.70
N VAL A 115 22.51 8.40 -7.95
CA VAL A 115 22.20 9.57 -8.77
C VAL A 115 23.14 9.74 -9.95
N ASP A 116 22.66 10.41 -10.98
CA ASP A 116 23.50 10.92 -12.05
C ASP A 116 24.25 12.21 -11.64
N ARG A 117 25.02 12.75 -12.58
CA ARG A 117 25.80 13.99 -12.40
C ARG A 117 24.96 15.22 -12.03
N ASP A 118 23.67 15.20 -12.34
CA ASP A 118 22.72 16.29 -12.11
C ASP A 118 21.90 16.06 -10.82
N GLY A 119 22.21 14.98 -10.09
CA GLY A 119 21.64 14.62 -8.79
C GLY A 119 20.30 13.88 -8.88
N TYR A 120 19.91 13.39 -10.06
CA TYR A 120 18.64 12.70 -10.28
C TYR A 120 18.81 11.19 -10.28
N PHE A 121 17.78 10.45 -9.88
CA PHE A 121 17.78 9.00 -10.01
C PHE A 121 17.90 8.52 -11.45
N SER A 122 18.38 7.29 -11.63
CA SER A 122 18.53 6.66 -12.95
C SER A 122 17.17 6.43 -13.64
N PRO A 123 17.09 6.47 -14.98
CA PRO A 123 15.80 6.40 -15.68
C PRO A 123 15.17 5.00 -15.71
N THR A 124 15.94 3.93 -15.49
CA THR A 124 15.43 2.56 -15.52
C THR A 124 16.10 1.72 -14.44
N ALA A 125 15.44 0.64 -14.02
CA ALA A 125 16.03 -0.34 -13.09
C ALA A 125 17.35 -0.91 -13.64
N ALA A 126 17.44 -1.18 -14.95
CA ALA A 126 18.66 -1.65 -15.58
C ALA A 126 19.80 -0.62 -15.49
N ALA A 127 19.51 0.67 -15.74
CA ALA A 127 20.51 1.72 -15.61
C ALA A 127 20.95 1.90 -14.15
N PHE A 128 19.99 1.84 -13.22
CA PHE A 128 20.26 1.86 -11.78
C PHE A 128 21.22 0.75 -11.37
N LEU A 129 20.96 -0.51 -11.74
CA LEU A 129 21.82 -1.64 -11.41
C LEU A 129 23.20 -1.54 -12.08
N ASN A 130 23.26 -1.12 -13.34
CA ASN A 130 24.52 -0.94 -14.07
C ASN A 130 25.44 0.13 -13.46
N ASN A 131 24.87 1.10 -12.73
CA ASN A 131 25.64 2.13 -12.02
C ASN A 131 26.30 1.61 -10.72
N GLY A 132 26.05 0.36 -10.33
CA GLY A 132 26.65 -0.25 -9.14
C GLY A 132 26.22 0.44 -7.85
N PRO A 133 24.91 0.46 -7.55
CA PRO A 133 24.40 1.15 -6.37
C PRO A 133 24.92 0.48 -5.10
N LYS A 134 25.35 1.29 -4.12
CA LYS A 134 25.76 0.75 -2.83
C LYS A 134 24.51 0.45 -2.00
N VAL A 135 24.42 -0.78 -1.50
CA VAL A 135 23.27 -1.24 -0.71
C VAL A 135 23.03 -0.36 0.52
N GLU A 136 24.10 0.15 1.14
CA GLU A 136 24.01 1.05 2.30
C GLU A 136 23.45 2.43 1.92
N GLU A 137 23.66 2.90 0.69
CA GLU A 137 23.08 4.16 0.21
C GLU A 137 21.61 3.96 -0.16
N VAL A 138 21.26 2.83 -0.77
CA VAL A 138 19.86 2.44 -1.05
C VAL A 138 19.06 2.39 0.24
N GLU A 139 19.54 1.65 1.25
CA GLU A 139 18.86 1.52 2.53
C GLU A 139 18.61 2.88 3.21
N LYS A 140 19.62 3.76 3.22
CA LYS A 140 19.49 5.11 3.78
C LYS A 140 18.43 5.92 3.06
N GLU A 141 18.40 5.89 1.73
CA GLU A 141 17.43 6.64 0.94
C GLU A 141 16.02 6.09 1.14
N LEU A 142 15.82 4.77 1.10
CA LEU A 142 14.52 4.15 1.33
C LEU A 142 13.99 4.44 2.74
N ARG A 143 14.87 4.40 3.75
CA ARG A 143 14.53 4.82 5.12
C ARG A 143 14.12 6.28 5.16
N ALA A 144 14.86 7.16 4.49
CA ALA A 144 14.55 8.59 4.45
C ALA A 144 13.20 8.87 3.77
N GLN A 145 12.81 8.10 2.74
CA GLN A 145 11.48 8.17 2.13
C GLN A 145 10.38 7.85 3.15
N VAL A 146 10.51 6.74 3.89
CA VAL A 146 9.56 6.37 4.94
C VAL A 146 9.52 7.43 6.05
N GLU A 147 10.67 7.88 6.53
CA GLU A 147 10.77 8.91 7.57
C GLU A 147 10.15 10.24 7.13
N ARG A 148 10.35 10.66 5.87
CA ARG A 148 9.70 11.85 5.32
C ARG A 148 8.19 11.69 5.24
N ALA A 149 7.68 10.53 4.84
CA ALA A 149 6.24 10.25 4.86
C ALA A 149 5.65 10.37 6.28
N LEU A 150 6.27 9.73 7.26
CA LEU A 150 5.88 9.81 8.66
C LEU A 150 5.94 11.24 9.22
N ALA A 151 7.00 11.99 8.90
CA ALA A 151 7.15 13.39 9.30
C ALA A 151 6.08 14.31 8.70
N ARG A 152 5.45 13.91 7.59
CA ARG A 152 4.26 14.58 7.02
C ARG A 152 2.94 14.06 7.57
N GLY A 153 2.97 13.34 8.69
CA GLY A 153 1.78 12.89 9.40
C GLY A 153 1.03 11.74 8.70
N LEU A 154 1.67 11.07 7.73
CA LEU A 154 1.13 9.86 7.13
C LEU A 154 1.30 8.68 8.07
N LYS A 155 0.42 7.69 7.92
CA LYS A 155 0.49 6.39 8.58
C LYS A 155 0.47 5.31 7.49
N PRO A 156 1.61 4.99 6.88
CA PRO A 156 1.64 4.01 5.80
C PRO A 156 1.22 2.63 6.30
N ASP A 157 0.29 1.99 5.60
CA ASP A 157 -0.19 0.64 5.91
C ASP A 157 0.70 -0.45 5.29
N TYR A 158 1.43 -0.10 4.22
CA TYR A 158 2.29 -1.01 3.48
C TYR A 158 3.47 -0.29 2.82
N LEU A 159 4.41 -1.10 2.33
CA LEU A 159 5.53 -0.70 1.49
C LEU A 159 5.50 -1.54 0.21
N ASP A 160 5.85 -0.93 -0.90
CA ASP A 160 6.03 -1.54 -2.22
C ASP A 160 7.10 -0.75 -2.99
N THR A 161 7.36 -1.10 -4.24
CA THR A 161 8.47 -0.56 -5.04
C THR A 161 8.00 -0.03 -6.38
N HIS A 162 8.56 1.13 -6.77
CA HIS A 162 8.37 1.73 -8.09
C HIS A 162 9.20 0.98 -9.13
N MET A 163 8.55 0.57 -10.22
CA MET A 163 9.15 -0.16 -11.34
C MET A 163 10.03 -1.37 -10.91
N ASP A 164 9.36 -2.43 -10.45
CA ASP A 164 9.94 -3.74 -10.11
C ASP A 164 10.86 -4.35 -11.19
#